data_AF-A0AAV1YTW3-F1
#
_entry.id   AF-A0AAV1YTW3-F1
#
_cell.length_a   1.000
_cell.length_b   1.000
_cell.length_c   1.000
_cell.angle_alpha   90.00
_cell.angle_beta   90.00
_cell.angle_gamma   90.00
#
_symmetry.space_group_name_H-M   'P 1'
#
loop_
_entity.id
_entity.type
_entity.pdbx_description
1 polymer ?
#
loop_
_entity_poly.entity_id
_entity_poly.type
_entity_poly.pdbx_seq_one_letter_code
_entity_poly.pdbx_strand_id
1 'polypeptide(L)'
;MGCGGTKPAPSHQNAPQDRGRMVEGGSVDVGMVIPEKGAAQIKPVEITVETLQKYLDLEKEIQLFEKRHVLDNYQLKSDQLEQLEKNLQALQDSRNLQAQNLHQLQAAIDRTNGTQSLKQFLFEKSQKGEPLNEDEEEYVDLLNRQEVIERQLKSTIKQRDLLKEEIQALTIDGELLQKLYAQRDELLDSIFGGQYGSERENRLEKEYDFLQERKNHIDQAHFKWKQAQIMVKQACAQLGLAVQKWKELLEISENDMEQRYYLAAETRNNLVAASQNLQGAHGFLPNITFPYCAEDEVDTLNKAVTFIFTDMQTPERYEHALNCYHTTYRRSGALRQWFEQGHWTQKQKIWRQMNRLLNFLKQKDLKERVKIS
;
A
#
# COMPACT_ATOMS: atom_id res chain seq x y z
N MET A 1 59.23 16.32 5.06
CA MET A 1 59.91 16.20 6.36
C MET A 1 58.80 16.12 7.41
N GLY A 2 58.29 14.95 7.81
CA GLY A 2 58.82 13.94 8.74
C GLY A 2 57.66 13.68 9.73
N CYS A 3 56.91 12.58 9.67
CA CYS A 3 57.17 11.20 10.17
C CYS A 3 57.25 11.07 11.71
N GLY A 4 56.35 10.23 12.26
CA GLY A 4 56.36 9.65 13.61
C GLY A 4 54.97 9.70 14.26
N GLY A 5 54.18 8.65 14.47
CA GLY A 5 54.41 7.22 14.41
C GLY A 5 54.64 6.63 15.80
N THR A 6 53.58 6.22 16.52
CA THR A 6 53.61 5.17 17.57
C THR A 6 52.21 4.64 17.93
N LYS A 7 51.97 3.36 17.65
CA LYS A 7 51.14 2.37 18.38
C LYS A 7 52.10 1.19 18.72
N PRO A 8 51.88 0.26 19.69
CA PRO A 8 50.58 -0.38 20.02
C PRO A 8 50.34 -0.82 21.49
N ALA A 9 49.08 -1.26 21.75
CA ALA A 9 48.49 -2.27 22.68
C ALA A 9 49.10 -2.62 24.07
N PRO A 10 48.27 -3.07 25.04
CA PRO A 10 47.95 -4.50 25.08
C PRO A 10 46.48 -4.86 25.36
N SER A 11 46.18 -6.08 24.92
CA SER A 11 44.99 -6.92 25.09
C SER A 11 44.82 -7.50 26.50
N HIS A 12 43.58 -7.60 26.99
CA HIS A 12 43.01 -8.78 27.70
C HIS A 12 41.48 -8.62 27.66
N GLN A 13 40.77 -9.40 26.83
CA GLN A 13 40.10 -10.65 27.21
C GLN A 13 39.15 -10.49 28.40
N ASN A 14 37.85 -10.35 28.11
CA ASN A 14 36.79 -11.07 28.82
C ASN A 14 35.55 -11.21 27.93
N ALA A 15 35.06 -12.44 27.88
CA ALA A 15 33.92 -12.93 27.11
C ALA A 15 32.57 -12.42 27.69
N PRO A 16 31.45 -12.55 26.95
CA PRO A 16 30.24 -11.79 27.19
C PRO A 16 29.29 -12.49 28.18
N GLN A 17 28.63 -11.70 29.03
CA GLN A 17 27.46 -12.15 29.79
C GLN A 17 26.27 -11.19 29.56
N ASP A 18 25.33 -11.74 28.78
CA ASP A 18 23.91 -11.87 29.11
C ASP A 18 23.14 -10.62 29.60
N ARG A 19 22.27 -10.09 28.72
CA ARG A 19 20.94 -9.54 29.06
C ARG A 19 20.15 -9.13 27.81
N GLY A 20 18.93 -9.65 27.71
CA GLY A 20 17.79 -8.91 27.15
C GLY A 20 17.41 -9.22 25.70
N ARG A 21 17.09 -10.48 25.39
CA ARG A 21 16.44 -10.90 24.14
C ARG A 21 15.06 -10.23 24.03
N MET A 22 14.93 -9.25 23.13
CA MET A 22 13.62 -8.74 22.70
C MET A 22 12.90 -9.80 21.87
N VAL A 23 11.64 -10.01 22.20
CA VAL A 23 10.73 -11.02 21.67
C VAL A 23 10.35 -10.64 20.23
N GLU A 24 10.82 -11.41 19.26
CA GLU A 24 10.32 -11.37 17.88
C GLU A 24 8.91 -11.98 17.83
N GLY A 25 8.01 -11.29 17.13
CA GLY A 25 6.63 -11.66 16.92
C GLY A 25 6.50 -13.04 16.25
N GLY A 26 5.54 -13.81 16.74
CA GLY A 26 5.32 -15.21 16.40
C GLY A 26 5.18 -15.48 14.90
N SER A 27 6.19 -16.15 14.36
CA SER A 27 5.97 -17.15 13.32
C SER A 27 5.08 -18.23 13.91
N VAL A 28 3.90 -18.46 13.32
CA VAL A 28 3.10 -19.64 13.64
C VAL A 28 3.88 -20.84 13.11
N ASP A 29 4.67 -21.45 13.99
CA ASP A 29 5.31 -22.73 13.79
C ASP A 29 4.22 -23.80 13.72
N VAL A 30 3.72 -24.06 12.51
CA VAL A 30 2.96 -25.27 12.25
C VAL A 30 3.97 -26.41 12.20
N GLY A 31 4.38 -26.86 13.39
CA GLY A 31 5.25 -28.01 13.57
C GLY A 31 4.65 -29.21 12.82
N MET A 32 5.24 -29.54 11.68
CA MET A 32 5.02 -30.79 10.99
C MET A 32 5.62 -31.92 11.82
N VAL A 33 4.83 -32.47 12.74
CA VAL A 33 5.02 -33.84 13.19
C VAL A 33 4.45 -34.72 12.08
N ILE A 34 5.32 -35.23 11.20
CA ILE A 34 4.96 -36.29 10.26
C ILE A 34 4.75 -37.54 11.12
N PRO A 35 3.52 -38.07 11.25
CA PRO A 35 3.35 -39.38 11.85
C PRO A 35 3.84 -40.38 10.80
N GLU A 36 4.83 -41.20 11.13
CA GLU A 36 5.09 -42.46 10.42
C GLU A 36 3.80 -43.31 10.52
N LYS A 37 2.93 -43.20 9.52
CA LYS A 37 1.78 -44.09 9.38
C LYS A 37 2.24 -45.34 8.64
N GLY A 38 2.23 -46.44 9.37
CA GLY A 38 2.47 -47.77 8.84
C GLY A 38 1.57 -48.08 7.63
N ALA A 39 2.14 -48.86 6.72
CA ALA A 39 1.54 -49.30 5.47
C ALA A 39 0.15 -49.92 5.67
N ALA A 40 -0.90 -49.11 5.50
CA ALA A 40 -2.24 -49.61 5.26
C ALA A 40 -2.33 -50.01 3.79
N GLN A 41 -2.72 -51.26 3.52
CA GLN A 41 -2.93 -51.78 2.17
C GLN A 41 -4.11 -51.04 1.51
N ILE A 42 -3.80 -50.01 0.73
CA ILE A 42 -4.76 -49.34 -0.16
C ILE A 42 -4.90 -50.20 -1.42
N LYS A 43 -6.13 -50.64 -1.73
CA LYS A 43 -6.40 -51.37 -2.97
C LYS A 43 -6.20 -50.42 -4.15
N PRO A 44 -5.34 -50.75 -5.14
CA PRO A 44 -5.12 -49.90 -6.29
C PRO A 44 -6.43 -49.76 -7.08
N VAL A 45 -6.84 -48.52 -7.31
CA VAL A 45 -7.97 -48.22 -8.20
C VAL A 45 -7.49 -48.43 -9.64
N GLU A 46 -8.18 -49.27 -10.43
CA GLU A 46 -7.89 -49.40 -11.86
C GLU A 46 -8.05 -48.04 -12.56
N ILE A 47 -7.11 -47.68 -13.45
CA ILE A 47 -7.22 -46.49 -14.29
C ILE A 47 -8.37 -46.73 -15.28
N THR A 48 -9.56 -46.25 -14.92
CA THR A 48 -10.77 -46.29 -15.73
C THR A 48 -11.00 -44.95 -16.42
N VAL A 49 -11.80 -44.94 -17.49
CA VAL A 49 -12.22 -43.70 -18.16
C VAL A 49 -12.86 -42.72 -17.17
N GLU A 50 -13.57 -43.23 -16.16
CA GLU A 50 -14.21 -42.44 -15.11
C GLU A 50 -13.20 -41.78 -14.15
N THR A 51 -12.13 -42.49 -13.76
CA THR A 51 -11.07 -41.90 -12.91
C THR A 51 -10.28 -40.84 -13.68
N LEU A 52 -10.00 -41.07 -14.96
CA LEU A 52 -9.35 -40.09 -15.83
C LEU A 52 -10.21 -38.83 -16.01
N GLN A 53 -11.53 -39.01 -16.20
CA GLN A 53 -12.48 -37.91 -16.33
C GLN A 53 -12.56 -37.08 -15.03
N LYS A 54 -12.64 -37.72 -13.86
CA LYS A 54 -12.61 -37.04 -12.57
C LYS A 54 -11.34 -36.22 -12.37
N TYR A 55 -10.18 -36.76 -12.74
CA TYR A 55 -8.91 -36.03 -12.68
C TYR A 55 -8.92 -34.80 -13.59
N LEU A 56 -9.39 -34.94 -14.83
CA LEU A 56 -9.48 -33.83 -15.79
C LEU A 56 -10.43 -32.72 -15.32
N ASP A 57 -11.53 -33.08 -14.66
CA ASP A 57 -12.49 -32.11 -14.15
C ASP A 57 -11.94 -31.37 -12.91
N LEU A 58 -11.25 -32.07 -12.01
CA LEU A 58 -10.51 -31.44 -10.91
C LEU A 58 -9.44 -30.47 -11.43
N GLU A 59 -8.63 -30.87 -12.41
CA GLU A 59 -7.61 -29.99 -13.01
C GLU A 59 -8.21 -28.76 -13.70
N LYS A 60 -9.35 -28.90 -14.37
CA LYS A 60 -10.05 -27.74 -14.94
C LYS A 60 -10.52 -26.77 -13.88
N GLU A 61 -11.12 -27.26 -12.80
CA GLU A 61 -11.59 -26.41 -11.70
C GLU A 61 -10.42 -25.72 -10.98
N ILE A 62 -9.36 -26.47 -10.64
CA ILE A 62 -8.13 -25.91 -10.06
C ILE A 62 -7.58 -24.81 -10.97
N GLN A 63 -7.47 -25.04 -12.28
CA GLN A 63 -6.98 -24.04 -13.22
C GLN A 63 -7.84 -22.77 -13.27
N LEU A 64 -9.16 -22.85 -13.04
CA LEU A 64 -10.01 -21.66 -12.98
C LEU A 64 -9.64 -20.77 -11.78
N PHE A 65 -9.40 -21.36 -10.62
CA PHE A 65 -8.97 -20.63 -9.43
C PHE A 65 -7.51 -20.16 -9.55
N GLU A 66 -6.60 -20.97 -10.08
CA GLU A 66 -5.20 -20.58 -10.32
C GLU A 66 -5.10 -19.39 -11.28
N LYS A 67 -5.87 -19.38 -12.38
CA LYS A 67 -5.91 -18.25 -13.33
C LYS A 67 -6.45 -16.97 -12.69
N ARG A 68 -7.30 -17.09 -11.69
CA ARG A 68 -7.80 -15.96 -10.89
C ARG A 68 -6.81 -15.54 -9.80
N HIS A 69 -5.70 -16.25 -9.62
CA HIS A 69 -4.67 -15.94 -8.63
C HIS A 69 -5.24 -15.76 -7.22
N VAL A 70 -6.16 -16.65 -6.80
CA VAL A 70 -6.94 -16.48 -5.56
C VAL A 70 -6.06 -16.32 -4.32
N LEU A 71 -5.08 -17.21 -4.13
CA LEU A 71 -4.19 -17.16 -2.95
C LEU A 71 -3.27 -15.94 -2.96
N ASP A 72 -2.71 -15.58 -4.12
CA ASP A 72 -1.87 -14.39 -4.27
C ASP A 72 -2.66 -13.11 -3.97
N ASN A 73 -3.90 -13.03 -4.49
CA ASN A 73 -4.80 -11.90 -4.24
C ASN A 73 -5.25 -11.83 -2.78
N TYR A 74 -5.48 -12.98 -2.14
CA TYR A 74 -5.81 -13.05 -0.72
C TYR A 74 -4.69 -12.46 0.13
N GLN A 75 -3.46 -12.95 -0.04
CA GLN A 75 -2.31 -12.47 0.72
C GLN A 75 -2.11 -10.97 0.51
N LEU A 76 -2.16 -10.55 -0.76
CA LEU A 76 -1.97 -9.15 -1.12
C LEU A 76 -3.00 -8.23 -0.44
N LYS A 77 -4.29 -8.60 -0.46
CA LYS A 77 -5.35 -7.78 0.13
C LYS A 77 -5.29 -7.81 1.65
N SER A 78 -4.89 -8.92 2.26
CA SER A 78 -4.66 -9.02 3.70
C SER A 78 -3.55 -8.07 4.16
N ASP A 79 -2.42 -8.03 3.45
CA ASP A 79 -1.33 -7.07 3.73
C ASP A 79 -1.82 -5.61 3.58
N GLN A 80 -2.63 -5.34 2.55
CA GLN A 80 -3.24 -4.01 2.36
C GLN A 80 -4.18 -3.63 3.50
N LEU A 81 -4.96 -4.58 4.02
CA LEU A 81 -5.89 -4.35 5.12
C LEU A 81 -5.14 -4.01 6.41
N GLU A 82 -4.07 -4.74 6.72
CA GLU A 82 -3.23 -4.48 7.90
C GLU A 82 -2.66 -3.05 7.86
N GLN A 83 -2.12 -2.63 6.71
CA GLN A 83 -1.59 -1.28 6.55
C GLN A 83 -2.70 -0.22 6.67
N LEU A 84 -3.89 -0.50 6.13
CA LEU A 84 -5.02 0.42 6.19
C LEU A 84 -5.55 0.57 7.62
N GLU A 85 -5.57 -0.51 8.42
CA GLU A 85 -5.97 -0.48 9.82
C GLU A 85 -4.97 0.30 10.69
N LYS A 86 -3.65 0.17 10.44
CA LYS A 86 -2.64 1.02 11.08
C LYS A 86 -2.85 2.50 10.76
N ASN A 87 -3.11 2.84 9.49
CA ASN A 87 -3.39 4.22 9.09
C ASN A 87 -4.68 4.76 9.74
N LEU A 88 -5.70 3.92 9.88
CA LEU A 88 -6.96 4.31 10.52
C LEU A 88 -6.75 4.66 11.99
N GLN A 89 -5.96 3.86 12.72
CA GLN A 89 -5.60 4.16 14.11
C GLN A 89 -4.86 5.50 14.22
N ALA A 90 -3.84 5.73 13.38
CA ALA A 90 -3.10 6.99 13.36
C ALA A 90 -4.00 8.21 13.08
N LEU A 91 -4.96 8.08 12.16
CA LEU A 91 -5.94 9.13 11.88
C LEU A 91 -6.91 9.37 13.05
N GLN A 92 -7.31 8.34 13.78
CA GLN A 92 -8.15 8.47 14.97
C GLN A 92 -7.41 9.20 16.10
N ASP A 93 -6.14 8.85 16.31
CA ASP A 93 -5.29 9.51 17.31
C ASP A 93 -5.08 10.99 16.97
N SER A 94 -4.80 11.28 15.69
CA SER A 94 -4.70 12.66 15.20
C SER A 94 -6.01 13.44 15.35
N ARG A 95 -7.17 12.80 15.12
CA ARG A 95 -8.49 13.43 15.33
C ARG A 95 -8.69 13.83 16.79
N ASN A 96 -8.36 12.93 17.71
CA ASN A 96 -8.55 13.16 19.14
C ASN A 96 -7.66 14.29 19.64
N LEU A 97 -6.39 14.31 19.23
CA LEU A 97 -5.47 15.41 19.52
C LEU A 97 -6.01 16.75 18.98
N GLN A 98 -6.50 16.73 17.75
CA GLN A 98 -6.98 17.95 17.11
C GLN A 98 -8.27 18.49 17.74
N ALA A 99 -9.17 17.61 18.20
CA ALA A 99 -10.35 17.99 18.95
C ALA A 99 -9.99 18.64 20.31
N GLN A 100 -8.93 18.15 20.98
CA GLN A 100 -8.44 18.74 22.22
C GLN A 100 -7.87 20.16 21.98
N ASN A 101 -7.04 20.33 20.94
CA ASN A 101 -6.49 21.63 20.58
C ASN A 101 -7.59 22.65 20.24
N LEU A 102 -8.60 22.23 19.47
CA LEU A 102 -9.72 23.09 19.11
C LEU A 102 -10.52 23.52 20.34
N HIS A 103 -10.77 22.61 21.28
CA HIS A 103 -11.49 22.91 22.52
C HIS A 103 -10.70 23.92 23.39
N GLN A 104 -9.38 23.78 23.48
CA GLN A 104 -8.53 24.72 24.22
C GLN A 104 -8.56 26.12 23.61
N LEU A 105 -8.44 26.22 22.29
CA LEU A 105 -8.47 27.51 21.60
C LEU A 105 -9.86 28.17 21.64
N GLN A 106 -10.94 27.40 21.51
CA GLN A 106 -12.31 27.91 21.66
C GLN A 106 -12.56 28.52 23.05
N ALA A 107 -12.03 27.89 24.10
CA ALA A 107 -12.09 28.42 25.45
C ALA A 107 -11.29 29.72 25.62
N ALA A 108 -10.18 29.89 24.87
CA ALA A 108 -9.35 31.09 24.92
C ALA A 108 -9.97 32.30 24.17
N ILE A 109 -10.70 32.05 23.07
CA ILE A 109 -11.32 33.11 22.24
C ILE A 109 -12.74 33.46 22.74
N ASP A 110 -13.14 33.00 23.94
CA ASP A 110 -14.50 33.17 24.50
C ASP A 110 -15.64 32.76 23.54
N ARG A 111 -15.35 31.85 22.59
CA ARG A 111 -16.34 31.31 21.65
C ARG A 111 -17.07 30.15 22.28
N THR A 112 -18.02 30.47 23.16
CA THR A 112 -18.85 29.50 23.90
C THR A 112 -20.07 29.01 23.11
N ASN A 113 -20.40 29.64 21.97
CA ASN A 113 -21.61 29.32 21.21
C ASN A 113 -21.31 28.64 19.86
N GLY A 114 -21.34 27.30 19.87
CA GLY A 114 -21.67 26.48 18.71
C GLY A 114 -20.48 25.95 17.92
N THR A 115 -20.56 24.66 17.55
CA THR A 115 -19.73 24.02 16.52
C THR A 115 -20.01 24.65 15.16
N GLN A 116 -19.49 25.85 14.93
CA GLN A 116 -19.61 26.56 13.68
C GLN A 116 -18.72 25.90 12.63
N SER A 117 -19.26 25.62 11.44
CA SER A 117 -18.46 25.09 10.34
C SER A 117 -17.43 26.12 9.86
N LEU A 118 -16.30 25.66 9.33
CA LEU A 118 -15.25 26.52 8.76
C LEU A 118 -15.80 27.52 7.73
N LYS A 119 -16.68 27.05 6.85
CA LYS A 119 -17.39 27.89 5.88
C LYS A 119 -18.15 29.01 6.59
N GLN A 120 -19.00 28.66 7.55
CA GLN A 120 -19.85 29.63 8.23
C GLN A 120 -19.01 30.68 8.97
N PHE A 121 -17.90 30.26 9.59
CA PHE A 121 -16.99 31.17 10.28
C PHE A 121 -16.38 32.23 9.34
N LEU A 122 -15.82 31.79 8.21
CA LEU A 122 -15.21 32.70 7.24
C LEU A 122 -16.23 33.65 6.60
N PHE A 123 -17.46 33.18 6.39
CA PHE A 123 -18.54 34.01 5.83
C PHE A 123 -18.96 35.11 6.80
N GLU A 124 -19.14 34.80 8.08
CA GLU A 124 -19.51 35.79 9.09
C GLU A 124 -18.43 36.86 9.27
N LYS A 125 -17.16 36.48 9.17
CA LYS A 125 -16.04 37.43 9.19
C LYS A 125 -16.00 38.33 7.96
N SER A 126 -16.15 37.74 6.78
CA SER A 126 -16.21 38.50 5.52
C SER A 126 -17.38 39.49 5.49
N GLN A 127 -18.57 39.09 5.95
CA GLN A 127 -19.74 39.99 6.02
C GLN A 127 -19.52 41.18 6.96
N LYS A 128 -18.74 41.02 8.02
CA LYS A 128 -18.38 42.09 8.95
C LYS A 128 -17.26 42.99 8.42
N GLY A 129 -16.56 42.58 7.36
CA GLY A 129 -15.40 43.30 6.81
C GLY A 129 -14.20 43.31 7.76
N GLU A 130 -14.13 42.37 8.70
CA GLU A 130 -13.04 42.28 9.68
C GLU A 130 -11.97 41.29 9.17
N PRO A 131 -10.68 41.68 9.16
CA PRO A 131 -9.61 40.72 8.94
C PRO A 131 -9.53 39.72 10.09
N LEU A 132 -8.95 38.55 9.83
CA LEU A 132 -8.64 37.56 10.87
C LEU A 132 -7.51 38.07 11.76
N ASN A 133 -7.64 37.92 13.07
CA ASN A 133 -6.52 38.07 13.99
C ASN A 133 -5.74 36.75 14.12
N GLU A 134 -4.61 36.76 14.83
CA GLU A 134 -3.71 35.60 14.96
C GLU A 134 -4.42 34.35 15.54
N ASP A 135 -5.21 34.51 16.61
CA ASP A 135 -5.96 33.41 17.23
C ASP A 135 -7.06 32.86 16.30
N GLU A 136 -7.66 33.74 15.48
CA GLU A 136 -8.69 33.38 14.51
C GLU A 136 -8.12 32.69 13.27
N GLU A 137 -6.90 33.05 12.86
CA GLU A 137 -6.14 32.32 11.84
C GLU A 137 -5.83 30.90 12.32
N GLU A 138 -5.32 30.76 13.55
CA GLU A 138 -5.08 29.44 14.13
C GLU A 138 -6.38 28.63 14.24
N TYR A 139 -7.49 29.26 14.64
CA TYR A 139 -8.79 28.60 14.69
C TYR A 139 -9.26 28.09 13.32
N VAL A 140 -9.08 28.88 12.26
CA VAL A 140 -9.37 28.49 10.87
C VAL A 140 -8.54 27.28 10.44
N ASP A 141 -7.26 27.31 10.77
CA ASP A 141 -6.31 26.23 10.44
C ASP A 141 -6.65 24.94 11.19
N LEU A 142 -7.02 25.03 12.47
CA LEU A 142 -7.44 23.87 13.26
C LEU A 142 -8.73 23.25 12.73
N LEU A 143 -9.72 24.08 12.35
CA LEU A 143 -10.96 23.63 11.73
C LEU A 143 -10.70 22.95 10.37
N ASN A 144 -9.81 23.52 9.56
CA ASN A 144 -9.42 22.92 8.29
C ASN A 144 -8.78 21.53 8.49
N ARG A 145 -7.84 21.40 9.43
CA ARG A 145 -7.23 20.10 9.78
C ARG A 145 -8.28 19.09 10.24
N GLN A 146 -9.22 19.51 11.09
CA GLN A 146 -10.30 18.63 11.54
C GLN A 146 -11.15 18.13 10.35
N GLU A 147 -11.56 19.02 9.46
CA GLU A 147 -12.37 18.66 8.30
C GLU A 147 -11.61 17.69 7.37
N VAL A 148 -10.31 17.91 7.16
CA VAL A 148 -9.46 17.00 6.39
C VAL A 148 -9.41 15.62 7.05
N ILE A 149 -9.08 15.54 8.34
CA ILE A 149 -8.99 14.26 9.07
C ILE A 149 -10.32 13.50 9.04
N GLU A 150 -11.44 14.17 9.26
CA GLU A 150 -12.77 13.55 9.25
C GLU A 150 -13.13 12.99 7.87
N ARG A 151 -12.82 13.71 6.78
CA ARG A 151 -13.01 13.23 5.41
C ARG A 151 -12.12 12.03 5.11
N GLN A 152 -10.87 12.07 5.55
CA GLN A 152 -9.92 10.98 5.38
C GLN A 152 -10.38 9.73 6.11
N LEU A 153 -10.75 9.85 7.40
CA LEU A 153 -11.32 8.76 8.20
C LEU A 153 -12.52 8.11 7.50
N LYS A 154 -13.47 8.92 7.01
CA LYS A 154 -14.65 8.41 6.31
C LYS A 154 -14.27 7.63 5.05
N SER A 155 -13.30 8.13 4.28
CA SER A 155 -12.80 7.46 3.08
C SER A 155 -12.08 6.15 3.42
N THR A 156 -11.17 6.18 4.39
CA THR A 156 -10.38 5.02 4.83
C THR A 156 -11.27 3.93 5.43
N ILE A 157 -12.28 4.28 6.22
CA ILE A 157 -13.29 3.33 6.74
C ILE A 157 -14.00 2.62 5.58
N LYS A 158 -14.47 3.38 4.58
CA LYS A 158 -15.14 2.80 3.42
C LYS A 158 -14.22 1.86 2.63
N GLN A 159 -12.96 2.23 2.45
CA GLN A 159 -11.97 1.37 1.77
C GLN A 159 -11.71 0.08 2.57
N ARG A 160 -11.61 0.18 3.90
CA ARG A 160 -11.42 -0.97 4.79
C ARG A 160 -12.57 -1.95 4.68
N ASP A 161 -13.80 -1.44 4.71
CA ASP A 161 -14.99 -2.30 4.68
C ASP A 161 -15.10 -3.05 3.35
N LEU A 162 -14.86 -2.37 2.22
CA LEU A 162 -14.78 -3.02 0.91
C LEU A 162 -13.68 -4.08 0.85
N LEU A 163 -12.50 -3.79 1.41
CA LEU A 163 -11.38 -4.73 1.39
C LEU A 163 -11.66 -5.96 2.25
N LYS A 164 -12.37 -5.81 3.37
CA LYS A 164 -12.84 -6.93 4.20
C LYS A 164 -13.80 -7.84 3.45
N GLU A 165 -14.74 -7.28 2.70
CA GLU A 165 -15.67 -8.04 1.84
C GLU A 165 -14.91 -8.83 0.76
N GLU A 166 -13.94 -8.20 0.09
CA GLU A 166 -13.12 -8.86 -0.94
C GLU A 166 -12.25 -9.98 -0.36
N ILE A 167 -11.63 -9.78 0.80
CA ILE A 167 -10.85 -10.80 1.50
C ILE A 167 -11.77 -11.97 1.87
N GLN A 168 -12.97 -11.72 2.39
CA GLN A 168 -13.91 -12.78 2.74
C GLN A 168 -14.27 -13.65 1.53
N ALA A 169 -14.52 -13.03 0.37
CA ALA A 169 -14.77 -13.77 -0.87
C ALA A 169 -13.56 -14.62 -1.29
N LEU A 170 -12.35 -14.07 -1.18
CA LEU A 170 -11.11 -14.80 -1.49
C LEU A 170 -10.80 -15.93 -0.50
N THR A 171 -11.16 -15.78 0.77
CA THR A 171 -11.07 -16.86 1.77
C THR A 171 -11.91 -18.05 1.33
N ILE A 172 -13.16 -17.81 0.94
CA ILE A 172 -14.08 -18.87 0.47
C ILE A 172 -13.52 -19.55 -0.79
N ASP A 173 -13.07 -18.76 -1.77
CA ASP A 173 -12.44 -19.30 -2.99
C ASP A 173 -11.15 -20.09 -2.67
N GLY A 174 -10.36 -19.63 -1.69
CA GLY A 174 -9.13 -20.28 -1.24
C GLY A 174 -9.37 -21.61 -0.54
N GLU A 175 -10.39 -21.69 0.32
CA GLU A 175 -10.83 -22.93 0.96
C GLU A 175 -11.33 -23.95 -0.07
N LEU A 176 -12.06 -23.50 -1.09
CA LEU A 176 -12.50 -24.35 -2.20
C LEU A 176 -11.29 -24.89 -2.99
N LEU A 177 -10.33 -24.03 -3.31
CA LEU A 177 -9.11 -24.45 -4.00
C LEU A 177 -8.31 -25.48 -3.19
N GLN A 178 -8.16 -25.28 -1.88
CA GLN A 178 -7.51 -26.28 -1.02
C GLN A 178 -8.24 -27.62 -1.00
N LYS A 179 -9.58 -27.61 -0.97
CA LYS A 179 -10.38 -28.84 -1.07
C LYS A 179 -10.16 -29.55 -2.41
N LEU A 180 -10.08 -28.82 -3.51
CA LEU A 180 -9.81 -29.40 -4.83
C LEU A 180 -8.41 -30.03 -4.91
N TYR A 181 -7.39 -29.37 -4.34
CA TYR A 181 -6.06 -29.96 -4.23
C TYR A 181 -6.06 -31.24 -3.40
N ALA A 182 -6.71 -31.24 -2.24
CA ALA A 182 -6.81 -32.42 -1.39
C ALA A 182 -7.52 -33.59 -2.11
N GLN A 183 -8.60 -33.31 -2.85
CA GLN A 183 -9.32 -34.33 -3.64
C GLN A 183 -8.47 -34.89 -4.78
N ARG A 184 -7.69 -34.03 -5.45
CA ARG A 184 -6.75 -34.46 -6.49
C ARG A 184 -5.67 -35.36 -5.90
N ASP A 185 -5.08 -34.95 -4.77
CA ASP A 185 -3.99 -35.70 -4.14
C ASP A 185 -4.50 -37.06 -3.62
N GLU A 186 -5.69 -37.12 -3.01
CA GLU A 186 -6.34 -38.38 -2.61
C GLU A 186 -6.63 -39.30 -3.81
N LEU A 187 -7.10 -38.72 -4.93
CA LEU A 187 -7.33 -39.47 -6.17
C LEU A 187 -6.01 -40.04 -6.72
N LEU A 188 -4.94 -39.26 -6.77
CA LEU A 188 -3.63 -39.69 -7.25
C LEU A 188 -3.03 -40.76 -6.33
N ASP A 189 -3.11 -40.58 -5.01
CA ASP A 189 -2.67 -41.57 -4.03
C ASP A 189 -3.40 -42.91 -4.20
N SER A 190 -4.71 -42.88 -4.50
CA SER A 190 -5.51 -44.09 -4.73
C SER A 190 -5.14 -44.86 -6.01
N ILE A 191 -4.65 -44.15 -7.04
CA ILE A 191 -4.28 -44.73 -8.34
C ILE A 191 -2.84 -45.27 -8.30
N PHE A 192 -1.92 -44.51 -7.70
CA PHE A 192 -0.47 -44.77 -7.78
C PHE A 192 0.13 -45.32 -6.49
N GLY A 193 -0.67 -45.49 -5.43
CA GLY A 193 -0.23 -46.11 -4.17
C GLY A 193 0.91 -45.36 -3.49
N GLY A 194 0.98 -44.04 -3.68
CA GLY A 194 2.06 -43.18 -3.16
C GLY A 194 3.40 -43.29 -3.90
N GLN A 195 3.49 -44.06 -4.99
CA GLN A 195 4.66 -44.11 -5.87
C GLN A 195 4.38 -43.34 -7.17
N TYR A 196 4.17 -42.04 -7.07
CA TYR A 196 4.13 -41.14 -8.23
C TYR A 196 5.53 -40.56 -8.48
N GLY A 197 5.88 -40.27 -9.74
CA GLY A 197 7.13 -39.59 -10.07
C GLY A 197 8.22 -40.48 -10.67
N SER A 198 8.42 -40.42 -11.99
CA SER A 198 9.74 -40.81 -12.52
C SER A 198 10.85 -39.93 -11.90
N GLU A 199 12.11 -40.37 -11.85
CA GLU A 199 13.22 -39.53 -11.36
C GLU A 199 13.26 -38.15 -12.04
N ARG A 200 12.86 -38.12 -13.31
CA ARG A 200 12.79 -36.91 -14.13
C ARG A 200 11.64 -35.99 -13.74
N GLU A 201 10.47 -36.56 -13.45
CA GLU A 201 9.30 -35.84 -12.95
C GLU A 201 9.59 -35.24 -11.56
N ASN A 202 10.12 -36.04 -10.64
CA ASN A 202 10.55 -35.59 -9.31
C ASN A 202 11.60 -34.46 -9.39
N ARG A 203 12.46 -34.46 -10.41
CA ARG A 203 13.43 -33.38 -10.64
C ARG A 203 12.75 -32.12 -11.19
N LEU A 204 11.82 -32.27 -12.14
CA LEU A 204 11.08 -31.16 -12.73
C LEU A 204 10.17 -30.47 -11.71
N GLU A 205 9.52 -31.24 -10.84
CA GLU A 205 8.66 -30.72 -9.77
C GLU A 205 9.47 -29.89 -8.76
N LYS A 206 10.61 -30.40 -8.30
CA LYS A 206 11.53 -29.63 -7.44
C LYS A 206 12.04 -28.34 -8.11
N GLU A 207 12.35 -28.39 -9.40
CA GLU A 207 12.78 -27.19 -10.15
C GLU A 207 11.64 -26.19 -10.31
N TYR A 208 10.41 -26.68 -10.53
CA TYR A 208 9.20 -25.88 -10.60
C TYR A 208 8.92 -25.18 -9.27
N ASP A 209 8.94 -25.90 -8.15
CA ASP A 209 8.69 -25.34 -6.80
C ASP A 209 9.70 -24.22 -6.47
N PHE A 210 10.98 -24.48 -6.72
CA PHE A 210 12.03 -23.48 -6.50
C PHE A 210 11.84 -22.21 -7.35
N LEU A 211 11.45 -22.38 -8.62
CA LEU A 211 11.19 -21.23 -9.50
C LEU A 211 9.88 -20.52 -9.17
N GLN A 212 8.89 -21.24 -8.64
CA GLN A 212 7.63 -20.69 -8.17
C GLN A 212 7.86 -19.77 -6.97
N GLU A 213 8.69 -20.17 -6.01
CA GLU A 213 9.07 -19.32 -4.88
C GLU A 213 9.77 -18.03 -5.35
N ARG A 214 10.75 -18.16 -6.26
CA ARG A 214 11.42 -16.98 -6.85
C ARG A 214 10.47 -16.09 -7.62
N LYS A 215 9.50 -16.67 -8.33
CA LYS A 215 8.46 -15.91 -9.04
C LYS A 215 7.59 -15.14 -8.05
N ASN A 216 7.16 -15.75 -6.96
CA ASN A 216 6.33 -15.09 -5.94
C ASN A 216 7.01 -13.82 -5.41
N HIS A 217 8.32 -13.88 -5.12
CA HIS A 217 9.08 -12.69 -4.72
C HIS A 217 9.15 -11.61 -5.81
N ILE A 218 9.36 -12.02 -7.07
CA ILE A 218 9.40 -11.09 -8.21
C ILE A 218 8.03 -10.47 -8.48
N ASP A 219 6.94 -11.22 -8.31
CA ASP A 219 5.57 -10.76 -8.44
C ASP A 219 5.21 -9.74 -7.36
N GLN A 220 5.54 -10.02 -6.09
CA GLN A 220 5.35 -9.07 -5.00
C GLN A 220 6.12 -7.77 -5.23
N ALA A 221 7.38 -7.87 -5.65
CA ALA A 221 8.19 -6.69 -5.98
C ALA A 221 7.59 -5.91 -7.16
N HIS A 222 7.21 -6.60 -8.24
CA HIS A 222 6.60 -5.97 -9.40
C HIS A 222 5.29 -5.26 -9.04
N PHE A 223 4.45 -5.90 -8.23
CA PHE A 223 3.21 -5.34 -7.74
C PHE A 223 3.44 -4.04 -6.97
N LYS A 224 4.32 -4.05 -5.96
CA LYS A 224 4.63 -2.87 -5.14
C LYS A 224 5.09 -1.69 -5.99
N TRP A 225 5.98 -1.94 -6.94
CA TRP A 225 6.45 -0.92 -7.89
C TRP A 225 5.37 -0.40 -8.82
N LYS A 226 4.49 -1.28 -9.32
CA LYS A 226 3.35 -0.88 -10.17
C LYS A 226 2.38 0.02 -9.41
N GLN A 227 2.07 -0.32 -8.16
CA GLN A 227 1.18 0.49 -7.33
C GLN A 227 1.78 1.85 -7.03
N ALA A 228 3.04 1.91 -6.60
CA ALA A 228 3.74 3.16 -6.39
C ALA A 228 3.76 4.04 -7.66
N GLN A 229 3.99 3.46 -8.84
CA GLN A 229 3.93 4.19 -10.11
C GLN A 229 2.53 4.78 -10.37
N ILE A 230 1.46 4.01 -10.16
CA ILE A 230 0.08 4.47 -10.35
C ILE A 230 -0.22 5.63 -9.40
N MET A 231 0.16 5.51 -8.12
CA MET A 231 -0.07 6.55 -7.13
C MET A 231 0.70 7.83 -7.46
N VAL A 232 1.98 7.75 -7.84
CA VAL A 232 2.76 8.93 -8.27
C VAL A 232 2.12 9.60 -9.49
N LYS A 233 1.60 8.82 -10.45
CA LYS A 233 0.89 9.38 -11.61
C LYS A 233 -0.38 10.11 -11.20
N GLN A 234 -1.16 9.55 -10.28
CA GLN A 234 -2.38 10.18 -9.75
C GLN A 234 -2.06 11.44 -8.94
N ALA A 235 -1.03 11.41 -8.08
CA ALA A 235 -0.55 12.56 -7.33
C ALA A 235 -0.17 13.72 -8.25
N CYS A 236 0.60 13.45 -9.31
CA CYS A 236 1.00 14.46 -10.28
C CYS A 236 -0.20 15.09 -10.99
N ALA A 237 -1.21 14.30 -11.37
CA ALA A 237 -2.43 14.82 -11.98
C ALA A 237 -3.23 15.71 -11.00
N GLN A 238 -3.39 15.27 -9.75
CA GLN A 238 -4.09 16.03 -8.71
C GLN A 238 -3.37 17.33 -8.35
N LEU A 239 -2.04 17.32 -8.25
CA LEU A 239 -1.24 18.54 -8.07
C LEU A 239 -1.41 19.51 -9.23
N GLY A 240 -1.45 19.01 -10.47
CA GLY A 240 -1.71 19.84 -11.65
C GLY A 240 -3.06 20.54 -11.58
N LEU A 241 -4.11 19.80 -11.23
CA LEU A 241 -5.45 20.35 -11.03
C LEU A 241 -5.50 21.35 -9.86
N ALA A 242 -4.85 21.05 -8.74
CA ALA A 242 -4.79 21.95 -7.60
C ALA A 242 -4.11 23.28 -7.96
N VAL A 243 -2.96 23.24 -8.65
CA VAL A 243 -2.27 24.46 -9.09
C VAL A 243 -3.13 25.27 -10.06
N GLN A 244 -3.85 24.60 -10.96
CA GLN A 244 -4.78 25.28 -11.86
C GLN A 244 -5.91 25.98 -11.07
N LYS A 245 -6.58 25.25 -10.17
CA LYS A 245 -7.67 25.78 -9.34
C LYS A 245 -7.22 26.92 -8.44
N TRP A 246 -6.01 26.85 -7.88
CA TRP A 246 -5.44 27.94 -7.10
C TRP A 246 -5.22 29.20 -7.95
N LYS A 247 -4.83 29.06 -9.22
CA LYS A 247 -4.69 30.20 -10.15
C LYS A 247 -6.03 30.84 -10.51
N GLU A 248 -7.07 30.02 -10.71
CA GLU A 248 -8.44 30.48 -10.98
C GLU A 248 -8.99 31.38 -9.83
N LEU A 249 -8.43 31.28 -8.61
CA LEU A 249 -8.83 32.10 -7.47
C LEU A 249 -8.60 33.61 -7.68
N LEU A 250 -7.64 33.99 -8.54
CA LEU A 250 -7.38 35.38 -8.88
C LEU A 250 -8.47 35.99 -9.78
N GLU A 251 -9.27 35.14 -10.44
CA GLU A 251 -10.37 35.57 -11.29
C GLU A 251 -11.65 35.88 -10.48
N ILE A 252 -11.67 35.47 -9.20
CA ILE A 252 -12.82 35.67 -8.30
C ILE A 252 -12.61 36.93 -7.47
N SER A 253 -13.62 37.80 -7.47
CA SER A 253 -13.67 39.02 -6.63
C SER A 253 -13.36 38.73 -5.17
N GLU A 254 -12.56 39.58 -4.52
CA GLU A 254 -12.25 39.49 -3.09
C GLU A 254 -13.50 39.52 -2.20
N ASN A 255 -14.57 40.17 -2.68
CA ASN A 255 -15.85 40.25 -1.97
C ASN A 255 -16.71 38.97 -2.12
N ASP A 256 -16.40 38.09 -3.07
CA ASP A 256 -17.11 36.82 -3.26
C ASP A 256 -16.45 35.70 -2.45
N MET A 257 -16.54 35.85 -1.13
CA MET A 257 -15.96 34.90 -0.18
C MET A 257 -16.55 33.49 -0.33
N GLU A 258 -17.79 33.38 -0.81
CA GLU A 258 -18.43 32.09 -1.06
C GLU A 258 -17.74 31.32 -2.17
N GLN A 259 -17.60 31.93 -3.34
CA GLN A 259 -16.96 31.28 -4.48
C GLN A 259 -15.48 31.01 -4.20
N ARG A 260 -14.78 31.95 -3.54
CA ARG A 260 -13.38 31.78 -3.10
C ARG A 260 -13.22 30.58 -2.17
N TYR A 261 -14.11 30.45 -1.18
CA TYR A 261 -14.10 29.31 -0.26
C TYR A 261 -14.23 27.98 -1.00
N TYR A 262 -15.19 27.85 -1.92
CA TYR A 262 -15.40 26.60 -2.65
C TYR A 262 -14.19 26.22 -3.51
N LEU A 263 -13.59 27.20 -4.19
CA LEU A 263 -12.42 26.95 -5.03
C LEU A 263 -11.18 26.60 -4.19
N ALA A 264 -10.98 27.27 -3.05
CA ALA A 264 -9.93 26.91 -2.09
C ALA A 264 -10.16 25.50 -1.51
N ALA A 265 -11.40 25.16 -1.17
CA ALA A 265 -11.76 23.81 -0.69
C ALA A 265 -11.54 22.74 -1.76
N GLU A 266 -11.84 23.02 -3.04
CA GLU A 266 -11.55 22.11 -4.16
C GLU A 266 -10.03 21.94 -4.36
N THR A 267 -9.28 23.04 -4.30
CA THR A 267 -7.81 23.03 -4.34
C THR A 267 -7.26 22.16 -3.22
N ARG A 268 -7.69 22.39 -1.97
CA ARG A 268 -7.33 21.60 -0.79
C ARG A 268 -7.57 20.12 -1.01
N ASN A 269 -8.75 19.73 -1.51
CA ASN A 269 -9.09 18.32 -1.69
C ASN A 269 -8.13 17.64 -2.68
N ASN A 270 -7.75 18.33 -3.76
CA ASN A 270 -6.77 17.82 -4.72
C ASN A 270 -5.36 17.72 -4.10
N LEU A 271 -4.91 18.72 -3.34
CA LEU A 271 -3.61 18.69 -2.66
C LEU A 271 -3.53 17.57 -1.62
N VAL A 272 -4.57 17.40 -0.80
CA VAL A 272 -4.66 16.31 0.17
C VAL A 272 -4.61 14.96 -0.53
N ALA A 273 -5.40 14.77 -1.59
CA ALA A 273 -5.40 13.52 -2.33
C ALA A 273 -4.04 13.24 -2.99
N ALA A 274 -3.35 14.28 -3.47
CA ALA A 274 -2.03 14.12 -4.03
C ALA A 274 -0.99 13.71 -2.98
N SER A 275 -1.03 14.35 -1.80
CA SER A 275 -0.18 14.01 -0.67
C SER A 275 -0.38 12.56 -0.24
N GLN A 276 -1.63 12.10 -0.11
CA GLN A 276 -1.95 10.71 0.20
C GLN A 276 -1.39 9.72 -0.83
N ASN A 277 -1.46 10.07 -2.11
CA ASN A 277 -0.90 9.26 -3.17
C ASN A 277 0.64 9.21 -3.10
N LEU A 278 1.32 10.31 -2.77
CA LEU A 278 2.77 10.33 -2.57
C LEU A 278 3.18 9.50 -1.35
N GLN A 279 2.49 9.67 -0.22
CA GLN A 279 2.71 8.87 0.99
C GLN A 279 2.45 7.38 0.75
N GLY A 280 1.38 7.04 0.03
CA GLY A 280 1.09 5.66 -0.34
C GLY A 280 2.17 5.06 -1.24
N ALA A 281 2.73 5.84 -2.17
CA ALA A 281 3.84 5.38 -3.01
C ALA A 281 5.10 5.06 -2.17
N HIS A 282 5.43 5.88 -1.17
CA HIS A 282 6.49 5.59 -0.20
C HIS A 282 6.20 4.32 0.59
N GLY A 283 4.95 4.15 1.07
CA GLY A 283 4.53 2.95 1.80
C GLY A 283 4.65 1.65 0.99
N PHE A 284 4.45 1.69 -0.33
CA PHE A 284 4.70 0.52 -1.19
C PHE A 284 6.19 0.19 -1.37
N LEU A 285 7.07 1.19 -1.21
CA LEU A 285 8.52 1.08 -1.45
C LEU A 285 9.34 1.62 -0.27
N PRO A 286 9.16 1.09 0.96
CA PRO A 286 9.72 1.68 2.18
C PRO A 286 11.26 1.67 2.22
N ASN A 287 11.89 0.79 1.44
CA ASN A 287 13.34 0.66 1.36
C ASN A 287 13.95 1.39 0.15
N ILE A 288 13.17 2.26 -0.50
CA ILE A 288 13.60 3.00 -1.70
C ILE A 288 13.51 4.49 -1.41
N THR A 289 14.64 5.17 -1.41
CA THR A 289 14.67 6.64 -1.33
C THR A 289 14.23 7.25 -2.65
N PHE A 290 13.17 8.05 -2.63
CA PHE A 290 12.73 8.78 -3.81
C PHE A 290 13.63 10.00 -4.04
N PRO A 291 14.08 10.26 -5.28
CA PRO A 291 14.92 11.43 -5.59
C PRO A 291 14.14 12.75 -5.57
N TYR A 292 12.81 12.69 -5.61
CA TYR A 292 11.90 13.82 -5.60
C TYR A 292 10.67 13.47 -4.77
N CYS A 293 10.03 14.47 -4.16
CA CYS A 293 8.91 14.30 -3.24
C CYS A 293 9.28 13.35 -2.10
N ALA A 294 10.44 13.60 -1.47
CA ALA A 294 10.82 12.91 -0.24
C ALA A 294 9.78 13.20 0.87
N GLU A 295 9.76 12.37 1.91
CA GLU A 295 8.71 12.43 2.95
C GLU A 295 8.60 13.83 3.58
N ASP A 296 9.73 14.49 3.83
CA ASP A 296 9.82 15.85 4.37
C ASP A 296 9.25 16.92 3.42
N GLU A 297 9.40 16.73 2.11
CA GLU A 297 8.79 17.60 1.09
C GLU A 297 7.27 17.43 1.03
N VAL A 298 6.80 16.19 1.21
CA VAL A 298 5.38 15.88 1.32
C VAL A 298 4.79 16.46 2.62
N ASP A 299 5.54 16.40 3.72
CA ASP A 299 5.15 17.04 4.98
C ASP A 299 5.09 18.56 4.86
N THR A 300 6.00 19.16 4.10
CA THR A 300 5.95 20.59 3.79
C THR A 300 4.69 20.94 3.00
N LEU A 301 4.30 20.12 2.02
CA LEU A 301 3.02 20.28 1.33
C LEU A 301 1.84 20.17 2.33
N ASN A 302 1.84 19.17 3.21
CA ASN A 302 0.77 18.98 4.21
C ASN A 302 0.63 20.19 5.14
N LYS A 303 1.75 20.79 5.54
CA LYS A 303 1.76 22.03 6.32
C LYS A 303 1.14 23.18 5.52
N ALA A 304 1.57 23.42 4.28
CA ALA A 304 1.00 24.47 3.43
C ALA A 304 -0.52 24.30 3.23
N VAL A 305 -0.99 23.06 3.02
CA VAL A 305 -2.42 22.74 2.87
C VAL A 305 -3.25 23.12 4.10
N THR A 306 -2.65 23.13 5.30
CA THR A 306 -3.34 23.59 6.52
C THR A 306 -3.76 25.05 6.39
N PHE A 307 -2.85 25.89 5.88
CA PHE A 307 -3.01 27.33 5.82
C PHE A 307 -3.80 27.79 4.59
N ILE A 308 -4.37 26.89 3.80
CA ILE A 308 -4.96 27.25 2.50
C ILE A 308 -6.05 28.34 2.57
N PHE A 309 -6.83 28.37 3.66
CA PHE A 309 -7.90 29.37 3.82
C PHE A 309 -7.41 30.70 4.40
N THR A 310 -6.26 30.71 5.08
CA THR A 310 -5.57 31.93 5.52
C THR A 310 -4.67 32.47 4.40
N ASP A 311 -4.09 31.60 3.58
CA ASP A 311 -3.25 31.95 2.44
C ASP A 311 -4.02 32.66 1.33
N MET A 312 -5.30 32.33 1.13
CA MET A 312 -6.14 33.01 0.13
C MET A 312 -6.55 34.45 0.51
N GLN A 313 -6.27 34.89 1.74
CA GLN A 313 -6.75 36.19 2.24
C GLN A 313 -5.87 37.36 1.78
N THR A 314 -4.58 37.12 1.52
CA THR A 314 -3.62 38.17 1.15
C THR A 314 -2.83 37.79 -0.10
N PRO A 315 -2.50 38.74 -0.99
CA PRO A 315 -1.71 38.46 -2.19
C PRO A 315 -0.37 37.79 -1.89
N GLU A 316 0.31 38.21 -0.83
CA GLU A 316 1.64 37.71 -0.46
C GLU A 316 1.59 36.24 -0.03
N ARG A 317 0.63 35.88 0.84
CA ARG A 317 0.46 34.48 1.26
C ARG A 317 -0.06 33.60 0.12
N TYR A 318 -0.93 34.16 -0.73
CA TYR A 318 -1.40 33.48 -1.93
C TYR A 318 -0.24 33.07 -2.84
N GLU A 319 0.68 34.00 -3.11
CA GLU A 319 1.84 33.75 -3.98
C GLU A 319 2.80 32.75 -3.33
N HIS A 320 3.01 32.85 -2.01
CA HIS A 320 3.80 31.89 -1.26
C HIS A 320 3.24 30.46 -1.39
N ALA A 321 1.94 30.29 -1.13
CA ALA A 321 1.25 29.01 -1.27
C ALA A 321 1.33 28.46 -2.71
N LEU A 322 1.11 29.32 -3.71
CA LEU A 322 1.22 28.96 -5.12
C LEU A 322 2.62 28.43 -5.46
N ASN A 323 3.68 29.08 -4.97
CA ASN A 323 5.05 28.65 -5.18
C ASN A 323 5.32 27.28 -4.55
N CYS A 324 4.79 27.01 -3.36
CA CYS A 324 4.85 25.70 -2.72
C CYS A 324 4.14 24.64 -3.58
N TYR A 325 2.88 24.85 -3.95
CA TYR A 325 2.08 23.90 -4.73
C TYR A 325 2.70 23.62 -6.10
N HIS A 326 3.17 24.67 -6.78
CA HIS A 326 3.80 24.57 -8.09
C HIS A 326 5.16 23.85 -8.04
N THR A 327 5.96 24.12 -7.00
CA THR A 327 7.23 23.40 -6.80
C THR A 327 6.98 21.92 -6.58
N THR A 328 6.04 21.56 -5.71
CA THR A 328 5.67 20.17 -5.46
C THR A 328 5.11 19.49 -6.71
N TYR A 329 4.29 20.19 -7.50
CA TYR A 329 3.82 19.70 -8.80
C TYR A 329 4.98 19.37 -9.75
N ARG A 330 5.94 20.28 -9.94
CA ARG A 330 7.10 20.04 -10.81
C ARG A 330 7.93 18.85 -10.34
N ARG A 331 8.17 18.74 -9.03
CA ARG A 331 8.90 17.63 -8.42
C ARG A 331 8.16 16.31 -8.59
N SER A 332 6.83 16.30 -8.46
CA SER A 332 6.01 15.12 -8.73
C SER A 332 6.10 14.65 -10.19
N GLY A 333 6.23 15.60 -11.14
CA GLY A 333 6.46 15.30 -12.55
C GLY A 333 7.82 14.66 -12.79
N ALA A 334 8.88 15.15 -12.12
CA ALA A 334 10.21 14.55 -12.17
C ALA A 334 10.22 13.15 -11.53
N LEU A 335 9.53 12.96 -10.40
CA LEU A 335 9.36 11.64 -9.78
C LEU A 335 8.67 10.66 -10.73
N ARG A 336 7.58 11.09 -11.37
CA ARG A 336 6.87 10.27 -12.35
C ARG A 336 7.79 9.85 -13.50
N GLN A 337 8.58 10.78 -14.05
CA GLN A 337 9.55 10.47 -15.10
C GLN A 337 10.62 9.49 -14.62
N TRP A 338 11.10 9.63 -13.38
CA TRP A 338 12.05 8.70 -12.78
C TRP A 338 11.50 7.27 -12.70
N PHE A 339 10.22 7.11 -12.34
CA PHE A 339 9.53 5.82 -12.40
C PHE A 339 9.43 5.26 -13.83
N GLU A 340 9.36 6.11 -14.86
CA GLU A 340 9.22 5.70 -16.26
C GLU A 340 10.57 5.38 -16.94
N GLN A 341 11.69 6.00 -16.54
CA GLN A 341 12.92 6.04 -17.34
C GLN A 341 14.01 5.00 -17.03
N GLY A 342 14.13 4.44 -15.81
CA GLY A 342 15.33 3.66 -15.45
C GLY A 342 15.10 2.31 -14.77
N HIS A 343 14.54 2.32 -13.57
CA HIS A 343 14.53 1.13 -12.71
C HIS A 343 13.33 0.23 -12.92
N TRP A 344 12.18 0.81 -13.27
CA TRP A 344 10.94 0.05 -13.48
C TRP A 344 10.99 -0.80 -14.74
N THR A 345 11.49 -0.24 -15.85
CA THR A 345 11.56 -0.91 -17.16
C THR A 345 12.41 -2.18 -17.10
N GLN A 346 13.49 -2.17 -16.31
CA GLN A 346 14.32 -3.35 -16.08
C GLN A 346 13.61 -4.39 -15.20
N LYS A 347 12.96 -3.95 -14.10
CA LYS A 347 12.15 -4.84 -13.24
C LYS A 347 11.00 -5.50 -14.00
N GLN A 348 10.33 -4.76 -14.90
CA GLN A 348 9.31 -5.31 -15.80
C GLN A 348 9.87 -6.38 -16.74
N LYS A 349 11.07 -6.20 -17.29
CA LYS A 349 11.70 -7.21 -18.15
C LYS A 349 12.01 -8.49 -17.38
N ILE A 350 12.57 -8.38 -16.17
CA ILE A 350 12.85 -9.52 -15.29
C ILE A 350 11.56 -10.28 -14.95
N TRP A 351 10.51 -9.55 -14.57
CA TRP A 351 9.18 -10.11 -14.30
C TRP A 351 8.60 -10.86 -15.52
N ARG A 352 8.68 -10.28 -16.72
CA ARG A 352 8.22 -10.94 -17.96
C ARG A 352 9.04 -12.18 -18.29
N GLN A 353 10.36 -12.16 -18.08
CA GLN A 353 11.22 -13.31 -18.32
C GLN A 353 10.92 -14.46 -17.36
N MET A 354 10.74 -14.17 -16.07
CA MET A 354 10.40 -15.19 -15.08
C MET A 354 9.07 -15.88 -15.40
N ASN A 355 8.04 -15.10 -15.76
CA ASN A 355 6.74 -15.66 -16.17
C ASN A 355 6.84 -16.57 -17.40
N ARG A 356 7.71 -16.24 -18.37
CA ARG A 356 7.94 -17.10 -19.54
C ARG A 356 8.63 -18.41 -19.17
N LEU A 357 9.66 -18.35 -18.31
CA LEU A 357 10.39 -19.54 -17.87
C LEU A 357 9.49 -20.51 -17.11
N LEU A 358 8.66 -19.98 -16.21
CA LEU A 358 7.78 -20.80 -15.38
C LEU A 358 6.67 -21.47 -16.21
N ASN A 359 6.07 -20.74 -17.16
CA ASN A 359 5.12 -21.32 -18.10
C ASN A 359 5.76 -22.40 -18.98
N PHE A 360 7.02 -22.22 -19.39
CA PHE A 360 7.75 -23.22 -20.16
C PHE A 360 8.02 -24.50 -19.38
N LEU A 361 8.37 -24.39 -18.08
CA LEU A 361 8.55 -25.54 -17.20
C LEU A 361 7.24 -26.25 -16.90
N LYS A 362 6.16 -25.53 -16.62
CA LYS A 362 4.81 -26.12 -16.44
C LYS A 362 4.39 -26.92 -17.68
N GLN A 363 4.66 -26.41 -18.88
CA GLN A 363 4.42 -27.14 -20.13
C GLN A 363 5.32 -28.37 -20.32
N LYS A 364 6.58 -28.32 -19.85
CA LYS A 364 7.48 -29.48 -19.89
C LYS A 364 7.03 -30.57 -18.93
N ASP A 365 6.64 -30.20 -17.72
CA ASP A 365 6.15 -31.12 -16.71
C ASP A 365 4.87 -31.82 -17.18
N LEU A 366 3.88 -31.07 -17.67
CA LEU A 366 2.67 -31.64 -18.30
C LEU A 366 3.00 -32.64 -19.42
N LYS A 367 3.99 -32.33 -20.26
CA LYS A 367 4.38 -33.22 -21.37
C LYS A 367 5.06 -34.51 -20.90
N GLU A 368 5.80 -34.49 -19.78
CA GLU A 368 6.37 -35.72 -19.22
C GLU A 368 5.30 -36.55 -18.51
N ARG A 369 4.36 -35.92 -17.79
CA ARG A 369 3.21 -36.62 -17.16
C ARG A 369 2.36 -37.38 -18.20
N VAL A 370 2.12 -36.78 -19.37
CA VAL A 370 1.38 -37.38 -20.48
C VAL A 370 2.15 -38.50 -21.21
N LYS A 371 3.48 -38.58 -21.07
CA LYS A 371 4.28 -39.67 -21.67
C LYS A 371 4.35 -40.92 -20.80
N ILE A 372 4.09 -40.78 -19.50
CA ILE A 372 4.12 -41.87 -18.52
C ILE A 372 2.75 -42.58 -18.46
N SER A 373 1.70 -41.93 -18.97
CA SER A 373 0.37 -42.51 -19.22
C SER A 373 0.28 -43.12 -20.61
#